data_AF-A0A2H6A0Q1-F1
#
_entry.id   AF-A0A2H6A0Q1-F1
#
_cell.length_a   1.000
_cell.length_b   1.000
_cell.length_c   1.000
_cell.angle_alpha   90.00
_cell.angle_beta   90.00
_cell.angle_gamma   90.00
#
_symmetry.space_group_name_H-M   'P 1'
#
loop_
_entity.id
_entity.type
_entity.pdbx_description
1 polymer ?
#
loop_
_entity_poly.entity_id
_entity_poly.type
_entity_poly.pdbx_seq_one_letter_code
_entity_poly.pdbx_strand_id
1 'polypeptide(L)' 'MVKTAEWICPSCGATNRKLVRSDERRTEDRCVSCHRKHIIEEDTRPVRWRVAAALK' A
#
# COMPACT_ATOMS: atom_id res chain seq x y z
N MET A 1 -18.98 3.03 4.12
CA MET A 1 -18.33 1.93 3.37
C MET A 1 -16.86 1.87 3.77
N VAL A 2 -16.23 0.69 3.71
CA VAL A 2 -14.81 0.49 4.06
C VAL A 2 -14.03 -0.07 2.86
N LYS A 3 -12.71 0.13 2.83
CA LYS A 3 -11.78 -0.46 1.86
C LYS A 3 -10.55 -1.02 2.58
N THR A 4 -9.83 -1.91 1.90
CA THR A 4 -8.57 -2.46 2.40
C THR A 4 -7.40 -1.66 1.84
N ALA A 5 -6.56 -1.12 2.72
CA ALA A 5 -5.25 -0.59 2.37
C ALA A 5 -4.22 -1.71 2.54
N GLU A 6 -3.71 -2.25 1.42
CA GLU A 6 -2.59 -3.19 1.41
C GLU A 6 -1.29 -2.43 1.15
N TRP A 7 -0.25 -2.72 1.92
CA TRP A 7 1.04 -2.03 1.82
C TRP A 7 2.21 -2.93 2.23
N ILE A 8 3.39 -2.66 1.67
CA ILE A 8 4.63 -3.38 1.98
C ILE A 8 5.45 -2.55 2.99
N CYS A 9 5.89 -3.17 4.08
CA CYS A 9 6.74 -2.51 5.06
C CYS A 9 8.13 -2.23 4.45
N PRO A 10 8.56 -0.97 4.32
CA PRO A 10 9.86 -0.65 3.74
C PRO A 10 11.04 -1.07 4.64
N SER A 11 10.78 -1.38 5.93
CA SER A 11 11.83 -1.78 6.87
C SER A 11 12.06 -3.30 6.93
N CYS A 12 11.06 -4.14 6.63
CA CYS A 12 11.20 -5.60 6.73
C CYS A 12 10.63 -6.40 5.54
N GLY A 13 9.99 -5.73 4.57
CA GLY A 13 9.43 -6.37 3.37
C GLY A 13 8.09 -7.10 3.58
N ALA A 14 7.57 -7.18 4.81
CA ALA A 14 6.29 -7.83 5.07
C ALA A 14 5.12 -7.09 4.38
N THR A 15 4.16 -7.85 3.86
CA THR A 15 2.88 -7.30 3.36
C THR A 15 1.90 -7.15 4.53
N ASN A 16 1.27 -5.98 4.64
CA ASN A 16 0.34 -5.61 5.71
C ASN A 16 -1.00 -5.18 5.10
N ARG A 17 -2.08 -5.30 5.89
CA ARG A 17 -3.43 -4.91 5.49
C ARG A 17 -4.13 -4.19 6.63
N LYS A 18 -4.81 -3.08 6.31
CA LYS A 18 -5.64 -2.35 7.25
C LYS A 18 -6.99 -2.01 6.63
N LEU A 19 -8.07 -2.21 7.39
CA LEU A 19 -9.39 -1.70 7.00
C LEU A 19 -9.45 -0.21 7.31
N VAL A 20 -9.81 0.58 6.30
CA VAL A 20 -9.96 2.04 6.39
C VAL A 20 -11.31 2.46 5.85
N ARG A 21 -11.77 3.66 6.21
CA ARG A 21 -12.98 4.23 5.61
C ARG A 21 -12.74 4.46 4.12
N SER A 22 -13.79 4.35 3.29
CA SER A 22 -13.62 4.51 1.84
C SER A 22 -13.10 5.90 1.42
N ASP A 23 -13.42 6.93 2.20
CA ASP A 23 -12.98 8.32 2.03
C ASP A 23 -11.59 8.62 2.64
N GLU A 24 -11.05 7.70 3.45
CA GLU A 24 -9.72 7.83 4.05
C GLU A 24 -8.63 7.67 2.98
N ARG A 25 -7.73 8.66 2.91
CA ARG A 25 -6.60 8.65 1.96
C ARG A 25 -5.24 8.55 2.66
N ARG A 26 -5.19 8.71 3.97
CA ARG A 26 -3.95 8.67 4.75
C ARG A 26 -4.22 8.15 6.15
N THR A 27 -3.47 7.16 6.62
CA THR A 27 -3.64 6.66 7.99
C THR A 27 -2.34 6.17 8.59
N GLU A 28 -2.28 6.13 9.93
CA GLU A 28 -1.20 5.48 10.67
C GLU A 28 -1.46 3.98 10.76
N ASP A 29 -0.46 3.15 10.47
CA ASP A 29 -0.52 1.72 10.69
C ASP A 29 0.79 1.19 11.30
N ARG A 30 0.74 0.00 11.89
CA ARG A 30 1.90 -0.67 12.47
C ARG A 30 2.16 -1.97 11.72
N CYS A 31 3.42 -2.21 11.33
CA CYS A 31 3.78 -3.47 10.72
C CYS A 31 3.50 -4.64 11.67
N VAL A 32 2.83 -5.69 11.19
CA VAL A 32 2.52 -6.89 11.99
C VAL A 32 3.76 -7.74 12.29
N SER A 33 4.82 -7.59 11.50
CA SER A 33 6.05 -8.37 11.66
C SER A 33 7.10 -7.66 12.51
N CYS A 34 7.47 -6.42 12.16
CA CYS A 34 8.53 -5.69 12.87
C CYS A 34 8.02 -4.62 13.85
N HIS A 35 6.71 -4.41 13.92
CA HIS A 35 6.04 -3.47 14.83
C HIS A 35 6.42 -1.99 14.69
N ARG A 36 7.17 -1.61 13.66
CA ARG A 36 7.44 -0.21 13.33
C ARG A 36 6.15 0.47 12.85
N LYS A 37 5.96 1.73 13.27
CA LYS A 37 4.85 2.59 12.83
C LYS A 37 5.16 3.23 11.48
N HIS A 38 4.14 3.34 10.64
CA HIS A 38 4.22 3.95 9.31
C HIS A 38 2.99 4.81 9.03
N ILE A 39 3.18 5.87 8.24
CA ILE A 39 2.08 6.56 7.56
C ILE A 39 1.90 5.87 6.21
N ILE A 40 0.68 5.44 5.93
CA ILE A 40 0.31 4.86 4.64
C ILE A 40 -0.68 5.78 3.95
N GLU A 41 -0.48 6.01 2.65
CA GLU A 41 -1.31 6.87 1.82
C GLU A 41 -1.88 6.07 0.65
N GLU A 42 -3.12 6.37 0.26
CA GLU A 42 -3.75 5.74 -0.89
C GLU A 42 -3.05 6.17 -2.17
N ASP A 43 -2.45 5.21 -2.87
CA ASP A 43 -1.84 5.43 -4.18
C ASP A 43 -2.92 5.56 -5.26
N THR A 44 -2.62 6.35 -6.29
CA THR A 44 -3.42 6.46 -7.51
C THR A 44 -3.44 5.13 -8.25
N ARG A 45 -4.53 4.37 -8.09
CA ARG A 45 -4.85 3.25 -8.99
C ARG A 45 -5.08 3.77 -10.42
N PRO A 46 -4.75 2.99 -11.46
CA PRO A 46 -4.17 1.64 -11.41
C PRO A 46 -2.66 1.69 -11.18
N VAL A 47 -2.13 0.66 -10.50
CA VAL A 47 -0.69 0.34 -10.53
C VAL A 47 -0.33 0.09 -11.99
N ARG A 48 0.27 1.09 -12.66
CA ARG A 48 0.44 1.10 -14.11
C ARG A 48 1.45 0.02 -14.54
N TRP A 49 1.10 -0.71 -15.59
CA TRP A 49 2.02 -1.60 -16.29
C TRP A 49 3.03 -0.77 -17.09
N ARG A 50 4.32 -1.08 -16.96
CA ARG A 50 5.37 -0.49 -17.82
C ARG A 50 5.49 -1.32 -19.08
N VAL A 51 5.41 -0.66 -20.23
CA VAL A 51 5.61 -1.25 -21.57
C VAL A 51 7.04 -0.96 -22.01
N ALA A 52 7.73 -1.99 -22.51
CA ALA A 52 9.00 -1.85 -23.25
C ALA A 52 8.73 -1.95 -24.76
N ALA A 53 9.60 -1.35 -25.58
CA ALA A 53 9.47 -1.42 -27.03
C ALA A 53 9.57 -2.87 -27.52
N ALA A 54 8.61 -3.28 -28.34
CA ALA A 54 8.74 -4.49 -29.13
C ALA A 54 9.80 -4.24 -30.21
N LEU A 55 10.91 -4.98 -30.16
CA LEU A 55 11.82 -5.06 -31.31
C LEU A 55 11.07 -5.75 -32.46
N LYS A 56 11.27 -5.25 -33.69
CA LYS A 56 10.55 -5.64 -34.91
C LYS A 56 10.67 -7.12 -35.25
#